data_AF-A0AB34R3R5-F1
#
_entry.id   AF-A0AB34R3R5-F1
#
_cell.length_a   1.000
_cell.length_b   1.000
_cell.length_c   1.000
_cell.angle_alpha   90.00
_cell.angle_beta   90.00
_cell.angle_gamma   90.00
#
_symmetry.space_group_name_H-M   'P 1'
#
loop_
_entity.id
_entity.type
_entity.pdbx_description
1 polymer ?
#
loop_
_entity_poly.entity_id
_entity_poly.type
_entity_poly.pdbx_seq_one_letter_code
_entity_poly.pdbx_strand_id
1 'polypeptide(L)'
;MLLNAKETLLKEILYQYLNQLNMICHCEKCIEDVLAISLNQVKPQYITDIDKISYSKSDMVDKQKNTAMLVILTEAASKVSAFPRCENRLPINKDNN
;
A
#
# COMPACT_ATOMS: atom_id res chain seq x y z
N MET A 1 7.39 -7.50 20.86
CA MET A 1 6.25 -6.95 20.08
C MET A 1 6.22 -7.67 18.74
N LEU A 2 5.11 -8.27 18.33
CA LEU A 2 5.00 -8.96 17.04
C LEU A 2 4.56 -7.97 15.96
N LEU A 3 5.26 -7.91 14.82
CA LEU A 3 4.97 -6.98 13.71
C LEU A 3 5.30 -7.61 12.36
N ASN A 4 4.55 -7.29 11.31
CA ASN A 4 4.91 -7.61 9.93
C ASN A 4 5.83 -6.53 9.35
N ALA A 5 7.10 -6.85 9.10
CA ALA A 5 8.08 -5.91 8.54
C ALA A 5 7.66 -5.37 7.15
N LYS A 6 6.86 -6.13 6.38
CA LYS A 6 6.32 -5.69 5.09
C LYS A 6 5.33 -4.55 5.21
N GLU A 7 4.59 -4.48 6.32
CA GLU A 7 3.63 -3.41 6.58
C GLU A 7 4.34 -2.07 6.75
N THR A 8 5.39 -2.03 7.56
CA THR A 8 6.24 -0.85 7.73
C THR A 8 6.83 -0.39 6.39
N LEU A 9 7.39 -1.32 5.63
CA LEU A 9 8.05 -1.00 4.37
C LEU A 9 7.07 -0.50 3.29
N LEU A 10 5.94 -1.18 3.10
CA LEU A 10 4.92 -0.74 2.14
C LEU A 10 4.34 0.62 2.52
N LYS A 11 4.15 0.88 3.82
CA LYS A 11 3.70 2.18 4.31
C LYS A 11 4.71 3.28 4.01
N GLU A 12 6.00 3.04 4.24
CA GLU A 12 7.08 3.98 3.91
C GLU A 12 7.12 4.30 2.41
N ILE A 13 7.10 3.27 1.55
CA ILE A 13 7.10 3.43 0.09
C ILE A 13 5.84 4.16 -0.39
N LEU A 14 4.66 3.80 0.14
CA LEU A 14 3.40 4.46 -0.22
C LEU A 14 3.48 5.96 0.04
N TYR A 15 3.90 6.38 1.24
CA TYR A 15 3.98 7.82 1.56
C TYR A 15 5.08 8.54 0.78
N GLN A 16 6.21 7.87 0.50
CA GLN A 16 7.26 8.43 -0.34
C GLN A 16 6.77 8.70 -1.78
N TYR A 17 5.91 7.84 -2.32
CA TYR A 17 5.45 7.88 -3.71
C TYR A 17 3.98 8.30 -3.87
N LEU A 18 3.33 8.80 -2.81
CA LEU A 18 1.88 9.03 -2.78
C LEU A 18 1.39 9.86 -3.98
N ASN A 19 2.09 10.95 -4.28
CA ASN A 19 1.77 11.86 -5.39
C ASN A 19 1.99 11.24 -6.78
N GLN A 20 2.69 10.10 -6.88
CA GLN A 20 2.97 9.40 -8.14
C GLN A 20 2.04 8.20 -8.36
N LEU A 21 1.27 7.80 -7.35
CA LEU A 21 0.32 6.68 -7.45
C LEU A 21 -0.98 7.05 -8.19
N ASN A 22 -1.16 8.33 -8.57
CA ASN A 22 -2.34 8.84 -9.28
C ASN A 22 -3.67 8.44 -8.62
N MET A 23 -3.71 8.43 -7.29
CA MET A 23 -4.93 8.10 -6.54
C MET A 23 -5.93 9.25 -6.63
N ILE A 24 -7.21 8.92 -6.87
CA ILE A 24 -8.29 9.92 -6.92
C ILE A 24 -8.72 10.41 -5.53
N CYS A 25 -8.36 9.68 -4.47
CA CYS A 25 -8.69 9.99 -3.08
C CYS A 25 -7.56 9.56 -2.15
N HIS A 26 -7.18 10.42 -1.21
CA HIS A 26 -6.12 10.16 -0.23
C HIS A 26 -6.64 10.10 1.21
N CYS A 27 -7.95 9.87 1.42
CA CYS A 27 -8.48 9.69 2.77
C CYS A 27 -7.90 8.42 3.42
N GLU A 28 -7.91 8.39 4.75
CA GLU A 28 -7.38 7.27 5.54
C GLU A 28 -7.90 5.92 5.03
N LYS A 29 -9.21 5.81 4.78
CA LYS A 29 -9.82 4.58 4.26
C LYS A 29 -9.24 4.11 2.92
N CYS A 30 -9.01 5.03 1.98
CA CYS A 30 -8.45 4.65 0.67
C CYS A 30 -6.97 4.24 0.80
N ILE A 31 -6.21 4.90 1.66
CA ILE A 31 -4.81 4.56 1.92
C ILE A 31 -4.71 3.17 2.56
N GLU A 32 -5.56 2.90 3.56
CA GLU A 32 -5.65 1.58 4.19
C GLU A 32 -6.08 0.49 3.21
N ASP A 33 -7.06 0.77 2.34
CA ASP A 33 -7.51 -0.19 1.33
C ASP A 33 -6.37 -0.53 0.34
N VAL A 34 -5.57 0.47 -0.07
CA VAL A 34 -4.36 0.24 -0.90
C VAL A 34 -3.34 -0.63 -0.18
N LEU A 35 -3.05 -0.32 1.09
CA LEU A 35 -2.11 -1.10 1.89
C LEU A 35 -2.61 -2.54 2.10
N ALA A 36 -3.89 -2.73 2.40
CA ALA A 36 -4.50 -4.04 2.60
C ALA A 36 -4.40 -4.90 1.33
N ILE A 37 -4.78 -4.36 0.17
CA ILE A 37 -4.67 -5.05 -1.12
C ILE A 37 -3.21 -5.39 -1.45
N SER A 38 -2.27 -4.51 -1.13
CA SER A 38 -0.84 -4.71 -1.38
C SER A 38 -0.24 -5.78 -0.46
N LEU A 39 -0.60 -5.75 0.83
CA LEU A 39 -0.10 -6.71 1.83
C LEU A 39 -0.58 -8.13 1.55
N ASN A 40 -1.79 -8.30 1.03
CA ASN A 40 -2.32 -9.60 0.62
C ASN A 40 -1.60 -10.21 -0.60
N GLN A 41 -0.78 -9.44 -1.31
CA GLN A 41 -0.02 -9.89 -2.48
C GLN A 41 1.44 -10.24 -2.16
N VAL A 42 1.92 -9.91 -0.96
CA VAL A 42 3.31 -10.16 -0.55
C VAL A 42 3.38 -11.23 0.51
N LYS A 43 4.45 -12.02 0.50
CA LYS A 43 4.72 -12.97 1.60
C LYS A 43 4.96 -12.16 2.88
N PRO A 44 4.17 -12.40 3.96
CA PRO A 44 4.35 -11.68 5.21
C PRO A 44 5.70 -12.05 5.84
N GLN A 45 6.30 -11.10 6.55
CA GLN A 45 7.55 -11.29 7.27
C GLN A 45 7.40 -10.77 8.68
N TYR A 46 6.99 -11.66 9.58
CA TYR A 46 6.82 -11.32 10.98
C TYR A 46 8.13 -11.35 11.74
N ILE A 47 8.32 -10.35 12.60
CA ILE A 47 9.47 -10.19 13.49
C ILE A 47 8.99 -9.86 14.90
N THR A 48 9.80 -10.18 15.90
CA THR A 48 9.51 -9.92 17.31
C THR A 48 10.36 -8.80 17.91
N ASP A 49 11.32 -8.31 17.14
CA ASP A 49 12.38 -7.39 17.53
C ASP A 49 12.46 -6.26 16.51
N ILE A 50 12.19 -5.03 16.96
CA ILE A 50 12.09 -3.86 16.09
C ILE A 50 13.47 -3.43 15.55
N ASP A 51 14.55 -3.73 16.27
CA ASP A 51 15.91 -3.39 15.83
C ASP A 51 16.33 -4.24 14.63
N LYS A 52 15.71 -5.43 14.48
CA LYS A 52 15.84 -6.25 13.27
C LYS A 52 15.10 -5.68 12.07
N ILE A 53 14.24 -4.65 12.22
CA ILE A 53 13.69 -3.93 11.06
C ILE A 53 14.82 -3.29 10.28
N SER A 54 15.79 -2.67 10.93
CA SER A 54 16.92 -2.02 10.23
C SER A 54 17.77 -3.03 9.44
N TYR A 55 18.01 -4.22 10.00
CA TYR A 55 18.68 -5.32 9.27
C TYR A 55 17.83 -5.84 8.11
N SER A 56 16.54 -6.06 8.34
CA SER A 56 15.57 -6.43 7.30
C SER A 56 15.54 -5.38 6.20
N LYS A 57 15.56 -4.10 6.57
CA LYS A 57 15.62 -2.95 5.66
C LYS A 57 16.88 -3.01 4.83
N SER A 58 18.06 -3.22 5.40
CA SER A 58 19.30 -3.37 4.62
C SER A 58 19.22 -4.48 3.57
N ASP A 59 18.64 -5.64 3.91
CA ASP A 59 18.39 -6.74 2.97
C ASP A 59 17.26 -6.45 1.96
N MET A 60 16.37 -5.51 2.27
CA MET A 60 15.21 -5.09 1.46
C MET A 60 15.46 -3.82 0.63
N VAL A 61 16.46 -3.01 0.96
CA VAL A 61 16.94 -1.79 0.28
C VAL A 61 17.68 -2.13 -1.03
N ASP A 62 17.70 -3.40 -1.39
CA ASP A 62 17.98 -3.82 -2.75
C ASP A 62 16.96 -3.12 -3.70
N LYS A 63 17.44 -2.20 -4.53
CA LYS A 63 16.61 -1.27 -5.33
C LYS A 63 15.53 -2.02 -6.14
N GLN A 64 15.81 -3.26 -6.56
CA GLN A 64 14.87 -4.12 -7.27
C GLN A 64 13.65 -4.52 -6.43
N LYS A 65 13.83 -4.77 -5.12
CA LYS A 65 12.72 -5.12 -4.20
C LYS A 65 11.79 -3.94 -3.97
N ASN A 66 12.33 -2.72 -3.95
CA ASN A 66 11.52 -1.49 -3.86
C ASN A 66 10.71 -1.25 -5.13
N THR A 67 11.26 -1.52 -6.32
CA THR A 67 10.50 -1.44 -7.57
C THR A 67 9.33 -2.41 -7.60
N ALA A 68 9.53 -3.67 -7.18
CA ALA A 68 8.44 -4.65 -7.13
C ALA A 68 7.31 -4.23 -6.16
N MET A 69 7.65 -3.70 -4.98
CA MET A 69 6.66 -3.18 -4.03
C MET A 69 5.93 -1.94 -4.56
N LEU A 70 6.63 -1.06 -5.27
CA LEU A 70 5.99 0.09 -5.92
C LEU A 70 4.97 -0.34 -6.99
N VAL A 71 5.30 -1.34 -7.82
CA VAL A 71 4.37 -1.90 -8.81
C VAL A 71 3.10 -2.42 -8.14
N ILE A 72 3.24 -3.19 -7.06
CA ILE A 72 2.09 -3.72 -6.29
C ILE A 72 1.23 -2.56 -5.74
N LEU A 73 1.87 -1.52 -5.20
CA LEU A 73 1.18 -0.33 -4.70
C LEU A 73 0.43 0.41 -5.82
N THR A 74 1.04 0.56 -7.00
CA THR A 74 0.41 1.18 -8.17
C THR A 74 -0.82 0.39 -8.64
N GLU A 75 -0.72 -0.94 -8.70
CA GLU A 75 -1.87 -1.79 -9.07
C GLU A 75 -3.00 -1.72 -8.02
N ALA A 76 -2.66 -1.72 -6.74
CA ALA A 76 -3.63 -1.57 -5.66
C ALA A 76 -4.30 -0.18 -5.69
N ALA A 77 -3.51 0.88 -5.89
CA ALA A 77 -3.99 2.25 -6.04
C ALA A 77 -4.96 2.40 -7.22
N SER A 78 -4.67 1.76 -8.35
CA SER A 78 -5.57 1.72 -9.51
C SER A 78 -6.92 1.06 -9.16
N LYS A 79 -6.90 -0.10 -8.48
CA LYS A 79 -8.12 -0.82 -8.07
C LYS A 79 -8.97 0.02 -7.10
N VAL A 80 -8.35 0.63 -6.10
CA VAL A 80 -9.05 1.48 -5.11
C VAL A 80 -9.59 2.74 -5.79
N SER A 81 -8.84 3.32 -6.72
CA SER A 81 -9.26 4.52 -7.45
C SER A 81 -10.41 4.26 -8.43
N ALA A 82 -10.48 3.06 -9.01
CA ALA A 82 -11.59 2.69 -9.88
C ALA A 82 -12.92 2.54 -9.10
N PHE A 83 -12.87 2.02 -7.86
CA PHE A 83 -14.05 1.75 -7.04
C PHE A 83 -13.79 2.08 -5.55
N PRO A 84 -13.66 3.38 -5.19
CA PRO A 84 -13.39 3.77 -3.81
C PRO A 84 -14.57 3.39 -2.90
N ARG A 85 -14.28 2.76 -1.77
CA ARG A 85 -15.27 2.37 -0.76
C ARG A 85 -15.41 3.39 0.38
N CYS A 86 -14.84 4.58 0.21
CA CYS A 86 -14.95 5.67 1.18
C CYS A 86 -16.19 6.55 0.91
N GLU A 87 -16.50 7.43 1.88
CA GLU A 87 -17.60 8.40 1.78
C GLU A 87 -17.36 9.45 0.67
N ASN A 88 -16.10 9.71 0.31
CA ASN A 88 -15.73 10.65 -0.75
C ASN A 88 -15.89 10.09 -2.17
N ARG A 89 -16.53 8.91 -2.32
CA ARG A 89 -16.84 8.36 -3.64
C ARG A 89 -17.76 9.34 -4.39
N LEU A 90 -17.38 9.71 -5.61
CA LEU A 90 -18.33 10.38 -6.48
C LEU A 90 -19.54 9.45 -6.69
N PRO A 91 -20.78 9.97 -6.64
CA PRO A 91 -21.95 9.15 -6.92
C PRO A 91 -21.79 8.56 -8.32
N ILE A 92 -21.76 7.24 -8.40
CA ILE A 92 -21.91 6.55 -9.68
C ILE A 92 -23.31 6.98 -10.13
N ASN A 93 -23.40 7.80 -11.19
CA ASN A 93 -24.66 8.03 -11.86
C ASN A 93 -25.27 6.66 -12.11
N LYS A 94 -26.34 6.35 -11.37
CA LYS A 94 -27.22 5.25 -11.72
C LYS A 94 -27.94 5.72 -12.97
N ASP A 95 -27.27 5.58 -14.11
CA ASP A 95 -27.92 5.76 -15.40
C ASP A 95 -28.96 4.64 -15.52
N ASN A 96 -30.19 5.04 -15.23
CA ASN A 96 -31.47 4.59 -15.77
C ASN A 96 -31.55 3.13 -16.23
N ASN A 97 -32.25 2.31 -15.44
CA ASN A 97 -33.15 1.30 -15.97
C ASN A 97 -34.42 1.24 -15.13
#